data_AF-A0A497LC53-F1
#
_entry.id   AF-A0A497LC53-F1
#
_cell.length_a   1.000
_cell.length_b   1.000
_cell.length_c   1.000
_cell.angle_alpha   90.00
_cell.angle_beta   90.00
_cell.angle_gamma   90.00
#
_symmetry.space_group_name_H-M   'P 1'
#
loop_
_entity.id
_entity.type
_entity.pdbx_description
1 polymer ?
#
loop_
_entity_poly.entity_id
_entity_poly.type
_entity_poly.pdbx_seq_one_letter_code
_entity_poly.pdbx_strand_id
1 'polypeptide(L)'
;PITAFADVDELIDAIDAAVGLENKDEMMKVLKEAVKKHVSKRFLLRHFLPVALKGDYSALAKLHHKMIMIGSMHFMDPYNFDVDRVQRCIIHYATPDGRIIPFCSYNSIHRPEVERAFSVPLEEWRGSRA
;
A
#
# COMPACT_ATOMS: atom_id res chain seq x y z
N PRO A 1 9.56 -3.69 10.20
CA PRO A 1 8.16 -3.61 9.70
C PRO A 1 7.53 -2.32 10.21
N ILE A 2 6.57 -1.72 9.49
CA ILE A 2 5.92 -0.47 9.92
C ILE A 2 5.20 -0.63 11.26
N THR A 3 4.72 -1.84 11.56
CA THR A 3 4.12 -2.24 12.84
C THR A 3 5.04 -2.09 14.05
N ALA A 4 6.35 -1.97 13.86
CA ALA A 4 7.30 -1.66 14.93
C ALA A 4 7.32 -0.16 15.31
N PHE A 5 6.73 0.70 14.47
CA PHE A 5 6.72 2.15 14.61
C PHE A 5 5.33 2.74 14.75
N ALA A 6 4.30 2.01 14.31
CA ALA A 6 2.93 2.45 14.31
C ALA A 6 1.96 1.29 14.52
N ASP A 7 0.89 1.53 15.25
CA ASP A 7 -0.28 0.67 15.27
C ASP A 7 -1.10 0.97 14.01
N VAL A 8 -1.02 0.10 13.01
CA VAL A 8 -1.54 0.36 11.67
C VAL A 8 -3.06 0.30 11.65
N ASP A 9 -3.65 -0.64 12.36
CA ASP A 9 -5.09 -0.89 12.34
C ASP A 9 -5.83 0.31 12.95
N GLU A 10 -5.42 0.73 14.15
CA GLU A 10 -5.99 1.90 14.82
C GLU A 10 -5.76 3.21 14.04
N LEU A 11 -4.66 3.33 13.28
CA LEU A 11 -4.44 4.48 12.42
C LEU A 11 -5.37 4.49 11.21
N ILE A 12 -5.63 3.33 10.61
CA ILE A 12 -6.58 3.21 9.52
C ILE A 12 -7.98 3.56 10.02
N ASP A 13 -8.40 3.01 11.16
CA ASP A 13 -9.69 3.32 11.77
C ASP A 13 -9.86 4.81 12.05
N ALA A 14 -8.80 5.47 12.54
CA ALA A 14 -8.81 6.91 12.76
C ALA A 14 -8.86 7.73 11.46
N ILE A 15 -8.24 7.25 10.38
CA ILE A 15 -8.33 7.88 9.05
C ILE A 15 -9.75 7.74 8.51
N ASP A 16 -10.35 6.55 8.60
CA ASP A 16 -11.72 6.31 8.14
C ASP A 16 -12.74 7.17 8.91
N ALA A 17 -12.57 7.26 10.24
CA ALA A 17 -13.36 8.18 11.06
C ALA A 17 -13.17 9.64 10.64
N ALA A 18 -11.95 10.05 10.29
CA ALA A 18 -11.65 11.41 9.87
C ALA A 18 -12.22 11.74 8.49
N VAL A 19 -12.23 10.78 7.55
CA VAL A 19 -12.82 10.93 6.21
C VAL A 19 -14.34 11.13 6.29
N GLY A 20 -15.00 10.58 7.31
CA GLY A 20 -16.42 10.80 7.56
C GLY A 20 -16.79 12.20 8.08
N LEU A 21 -15.81 13.07 8.37
CA LEU A 21 -16.06 14.40 8.91
C LEU A 21 -16.04 15.47 7.80
N GLU A 22 -17.07 16.30 7.76
CA GLU A 22 -17.14 17.45 6.83
C GLU A 22 -16.25 18.62 7.29
N ASN A 23 -16.00 18.72 8.60
CA ASN A 23 -15.21 19.81 9.18
C ASN A 23 -13.71 19.49 9.19
N LYS A 24 -12.93 20.29 8.45
CA LYS A 24 -11.47 20.17 8.35
C LYS A 24 -10.74 20.25 9.70
N ASP A 25 -11.16 21.13 10.61
CA ASP A 25 -10.48 21.30 11.89
C ASP A 25 -10.69 20.10 12.80
N GLU A 26 -11.88 19.52 12.75
CA GLU A 26 -12.22 18.30 13.47
C GLU A 26 -11.47 17.09 12.91
N MET A 27 -11.45 16.94 11.58
CA MET A 27 -10.63 15.95 10.88
C MET A 27 -9.16 16.04 11.29
N MET A 28 -8.58 17.25 11.25
CA MET A 28 -7.18 17.46 11.66
C MET A 28 -6.93 17.14 13.13
N LYS A 29 -7.91 17.39 14.01
CA LYS A 29 -7.81 17.04 15.43
C LYS A 29 -7.78 15.53 15.64
N VAL A 30 -8.68 14.80 14.99
CA VAL A 30 -8.72 13.32 15.03
C VAL A 30 -7.41 12.74 14.54
N LEU A 31 -6.93 13.15 13.36
CA LEU A 31 -5.68 12.66 12.80
C LEU A 31 -4.46 12.97 13.69
N LYS A 32 -4.40 14.17 14.29
CA LYS A 32 -3.29 14.53 15.20
C LYS A 32 -3.28 13.67 16.46
N GLU A 33 -4.43 13.43 17.07
CA GLU A 33 -4.51 12.57 18.25
C GLU A 33 -4.19 11.12 17.91
N ALA A 34 -4.67 10.63 16.75
CA ALA A 34 -4.35 9.29 16.27
C ALA A 34 -2.85 9.11 16.06
N VAL A 35 -2.20 10.03 15.32
CA VAL A 35 -0.75 9.99 15.11
C VAL A 35 0.03 10.05 16.43
N LYS A 36 -0.40 10.89 17.38
CA LYS A 36 0.25 11.04 18.68
C LYS A 36 0.13 9.79 19.55
N LYS A 37 -0.98 9.06 19.46
CA LYS A 37 -1.27 7.87 20.26
C LYS A 37 -0.72 6.59 19.63
N HIS A 38 -0.84 6.47 18.32
CA HIS A 38 -0.61 5.23 17.58
C HIS A 38 0.70 5.23 16.77
N VAL A 39 1.42 6.36 16.66
CA VAL A 39 2.75 6.41 16.04
C VAL A 39 3.81 6.73 17.09
N SER A 40 4.91 5.99 17.03
CA SER A 40 6.09 6.21 17.86
C SER A 40 6.63 7.64 17.71
N LYS A 41 6.70 8.38 18.82
CA LYS A 41 7.32 9.72 18.88
C LYS A 41 8.75 9.70 18.34
N ARG A 42 9.51 8.63 18.61
CA ARG A 42 10.89 8.46 18.13
C ARG A 42 10.92 8.35 16.61
N PHE A 43 9.99 7.61 16.03
CA PHE A 43 9.85 7.49 14.58
C PHE A 43 9.46 8.83 13.95
N LEU A 44 8.44 9.49 14.49
CA LEU A 44 7.98 10.80 14.03
C LEU A 44 9.12 11.83 14.02
N LEU A 45 9.77 12.03 15.17
CA LEU A 45 10.81 13.05 15.32
C LEU A 45 12.05 12.77 14.49
N ARG A 46 12.47 11.51 14.38
CA ARG A 46 13.76 11.14 13.79
C ARG A 46 13.70 10.81 12.31
N HIS A 47 12.54 10.38 11.81
CA HIS A 47 12.40 9.85 10.45
C HIS A 47 11.33 10.58 9.64
N PHE A 48 10.14 10.85 10.20
CA PHE A 48 9.03 11.46 9.44
C PHE A 48 9.11 12.99 9.36
N LEU A 49 9.26 13.68 10.50
CA LEU A 49 9.28 15.14 10.59
C LEU A 49 10.40 15.78 9.75
N PRO A 50 11.63 15.21 9.66
CA PRO A 50 12.65 15.72 8.75
C PRO A 50 12.22 15.69 7.29
N VAL A 51 11.50 14.66 6.86
CA VAL A 51 10.98 14.55 5.48
C VAL A 51 9.88 15.60 5.25
N ALA A 52 8.93 15.72 6.18
CA ALA A 52 7.82 16.66 6.07
C ALA A 52 8.26 18.14 6.08
N LEU A 53 9.30 18.49 6.85
CA LEU A 53 9.77 19.87 6.98
C LEU A 53 10.84 20.25 5.94
N LYS A 54 11.82 19.37 5.68
CA LYS A 54 12.95 19.70 4.79
C LYS A 54 12.72 19.28 3.35
N GLY A 55 11.98 18.19 3.12
CA GLY A 55 11.74 17.63 1.78
C GLY A 55 13.00 17.20 1.03
N ASP A 56 14.15 17.02 1.70
CA ASP A 56 15.41 16.69 1.04
C ASP A 56 15.59 15.18 0.82
N TYR A 57 16.32 14.81 -0.23
CA TYR A 57 16.56 13.41 -0.60
C TYR A 57 17.28 12.61 0.50
N SER A 58 18.09 13.28 1.32
CA SER A 58 18.84 12.62 2.41
C SER A 58 17.92 12.20 3.56
N ALA A 59 16.91 13.03 3.89
CA ALA A 59 15.88 12.74 4.87
C ALA A 59 15.00 11.59 4.37
N LEU A 60 14.61 11.63 3.09
CA LEU A 60 13.86 10.55 2.46
C LEU A 60 14.65 9.24 2.47
N ALA A 61 15.92 9.25 2.07
CA ALA A 61 16.78 8.07 2.08
C ALA A 61 16.90 7.46 3.49
N LYS A 62 17.09 8.28 4.52
CA LYS A 62 17.16 7.82 5.93
C LYS A 62 15.85 7.15 6.39
N LEU A 63 14.70 7.67 5.96
CA LEU A 63 13.39 7.08 6.23
C LEU A 63 13.25 5.75 5.48
N HIS A 64 13.55 5.72 4.18
CA HIS A 64 13.50 4.51 3.34
C HIS A 64 14.37 3.38 3.88
N HIS A 65 15.61 3.65 4.30
CA HIS A 65 16.48 2.62 4.89
C HIS A 65 15.92 1.96 6.17
N LYS A 66 14.90 2.54 6.81
CA LYS A 66 14.22 1.95 7.97
C LYS A 66 12.91 1.23 7.63
N MET A 67 12.35 1.48 6.45
CA MET A 67 11.04 0.97 6.05
C MET A 67 11.09 0.07 4.82
N ILE A 68 12.21 0.00 4.12
CA ILE A 68 12.34 -0.83 2.92
C ILE A 68 12.06 -2.30 3.27
N MET A 69 11.06 -2.84 2.61
CA MET A 69 10.75 -4.26 2.65
C MET A 69 11.53 -4.92 1.53
N ILE A 70 12.36 -5.91 1.87
CA ILE A 70 13.05 -6.75 0.89
C ILE A 70 12.36 -8.11 0.92
N GLY A 71 11.66 -8.43 -0.17
CA GLY A 71 11.09 -9.74 -0.41
C GLY A 71 11.91 -10.48 -1.46
N SER A 72 12.24 -11.74 -1.22
CA SER A 72 12.84 -12.63 -2.23
C SER A 72 12.10 -13.94 -2.23
N MET A 73 11.61 -14.34 -3.39
CA MET A 73 10.80 -15.55 -3.57
C MET A 73 10.75 -15.94 -5.05
N HIS A 74 10.63 -17.24 -5.34
CA HIS A 74 10.46 -17.74 -6.70
C HIS A 74 9.03 -17.51 -7.20
N PHE A 75 8.81 -17.35 -8.50
CA PHE A 75 7.46 -17.36 -9.06
C PHE A 75 6.89 -18.76 -9.05
N MET A 76 5.60 -18.88 -8.71
CA MET A 76 4.89 -20.16 -8.73
C MET A 76 4.26 -20.39 -10.11
N ASP A 77 4.18 -21.65 -10.49
CA ASP A 77 3.57 -22.18 -11.70
C ASP A 77 2.62 -23.34 -11.32
N PRO A 78 1.87 -23.93 -12.27
CA PRO A 78 0.92 -24.99 -11.96
C PRO A 78 1.50 -26.24 -11.26
N TYR A 79 2.82 -26.50 -11.36
CA TYR A 79 3.46 -27.67 -10.77
C TYR A 79 3.98 -27.44 -9.33
N ASN A 80 4.11 -26.19 -8.90
CA ASN A 80 4.62 -25.83 -7.56
C ASN A 80 3.73 -24.81 -6.83
N PHE A 81 2.46 -24.73 -7.21
CA PHE A 81 1.52 -23.77 -6.65
C PHE A 81 1.19 -24.09 -5.19
N ASP A 82 1.57 -23.18 -4.30
CA ASP A 82 1.39 -23.30 -2.85
C ASP A 82 0.34 -22.28 -2.36
N VAL A 83 -0.81 -22.81 -1.90
CA VAL A 83 -1.95 -22.01 -1.41
C VAL A 83 -1.62 -21.31 -0.08
N ASP A 84 -0.86 -21.93 0.81
CA ASP A 84 -0.48 -21.34 2.11
C ASP A 84 0.41 -20.11 1.87
N ARG A 85 1.27 -20.18 0.85
CA ARG A 85 2.07 -19.03 0.42
C ARG A 85 1.21 -17.94 -0.22
N VAL A 86 0.18 -18.29 -1.00
CA VAL A 86 -0.76 -17.30 -1.58
C VAL A 86 -1.49 -16.53 -0.47
N GLN A 87 -1.91 -17.20 0.61
CA GLN A 87 -2.59 -16.56 1.75
C GLN A 87 -1.73 -15.53 2.49
N ARG A 88 -0.40 -15.62 2.35
CA ARG A 88 0.57 -14.72 3.01
C ARG A 88 1.31 -13.85 2.01
N CYS A 89 0.78 -13.71 0.79
CA CYS A 89 1.41 -12.92 -0.24
C CYS A 89 1.46 -11.44 0.17
N ILE A 90 2.52 -10.76 -0.22
CA ILE A 90 2.75 -9.32 0.04
C ILE A 90 2.74 -8.49 -1.25
N ILE A 91 2.51 -9.15 -2.40
CA ILE A 91 2.45 -8.53 -3.72
C ILE A 91 1.09 -8.86 -4.32
N HIS A 92 0.33 -7.85 -4.68
CA HIS A 92 -1.05 -8.00 -5.15
C HIS A 92 -1.31 -7.13 -6.38
N TYR A 93 -2.27 -7.55 -7.20
CA TYR A 93 -2.84 -6.74 -8.27
C TYR A 93 -4.22 -6.23 -7.84
N ALA A 94 -4.43 -4.92 -7.98
CA ALA A 94 -5.76 -4.33 -7.94
C ALA A 94 -6.37 -4.41 -9.34
N THR A 95 -7.58 -4.95 -9.43
CA THR A 95 -8.33 -5.11 -10.68
C THR A 95 -9.36 -3.99 -10.84
N PRO A 96 -9.81 -3.66 -12.07
CA PRO A 96 -10.79 -2.58 -12.29
C PRO A 96 -12.14 -2.78 -11.61
N ASP A 97 -12.52 -4.03 -11.30
CA ASP A 97 -13.71 -4.37 -10.53
C ASP A 97 -13.49 -4.41 -9.01
N GLY A 98 -12.36 -3.88 -8.53
CA GLY A 98 -12.08 -3.69 -7.11
C GLY A 98 -11.55 -4.92 -6.37
N ARG A 99 -11.34 -6.06 -7.05
CA ARG A 99 -10.70 -7.23 -6.42
C ARG A 99 -9.21 -6.99 -6.23
N ILE A 100 -8.67 -7.44 -5.10
CA ILE A 100 -7.23 -7.48 -4.80
C ILE A 100 -6.78 -8.95 -4.87
N ILE A 101 -5.93 -9.28 -5.84
CA ILE A 101 -5.56 -10.66 -6.14
C ILE A 101 -4.05 -10.86 -5.91
N PRO A 102 -3.62 -11.86 -5.11
CA PRO A 102 -2.21 -12.18 -4.90
C PRO A 102 -1.46 -12.44 -6.21
N PHE A 103 -0.19 -12.02 -6.28
CA PHE A 103 0.61 -12.02 -7.51
C PHE A 103 0.60 -13.37 -8.26
N CYS A 104 0.92 -14.47 -7.59
CA CYS A 104 1.01 -15.77 -8.27
C CYS A 104 -0.37 -16.29 -8.68
N SER A 105 -1.39 -16.13 -7.82
CA SER A 105 -2.77 -16.51 -8.14
C SER A 105 -3.32 -15.71 -9.33
N TYR A 106 -3.03 -14.41 -9.39
CA TYR A 106 -3.38 -13.58 -10.55
C TYR A 106 -2.74 -14.13 -11.82
N ASN A 107 -1.42 -14.30 -11.82
CA ASN A 107 -0.68 -14.69 -13.02
C ASN A 107 -0.98 -16.11 -13.51
N SER A 108 -1.20 -17.05 -12.60
CA SER A 108 -1.39 -18.46 -12.95
C SER A 108 -2.85 -18.83 -13.21
N ILE A 109 -3.83 -18.07 -12.69
CA ILE A 109 -5.25 -18.46 -12.68
C ILE A 109 -6.15 -17.34 -13.20
N HIS A 110 -6.13 -16.16 -12.57
CA HIS A 110 -7.19 -15.15 -12.79
C HIS A 110 -6.93 -14.20 -13.97
N ARG A 111 -5.68 -14.06 -14.40
CA ARG A 111 -5.28 -13.12 -15.46
C ARG A 111 -6.13 -13.23 -16.74
N PRO A 112 -6.40 -14.43 -17.32
CA PRO A 112 -7.19 -14.52 -18.55
C PRO A 112 -8.64 -14.06 -18.39
N GLU A 113 -9.24 -14.21 -17.21
CA GLU A 113 -10.59 -13.71 -16.93
C GLU A 113 -10.59 -12.18 -16.85
N VAL A 114 -9.65 -11.62 -16.08
CA VAL A 114 -9.50 -10.17 -15.90
C VAL A 114 -9.20 -9.48 -17.23
N GLU A 115 -8.27 -10.01 -18.01
CA GLU A 115 -7.92 -9.42 -19.31
C GLU A 115 -9.09 -9.48 -20.29
N ARG A 116 -9.86 -10.58 -20.34
CA ARG A 116 -11.05 -10.65 -21.19
C ARG A 116 -12.14 -9.64 -20.79
N ALA A 117 -12.28 -9.36 -19.50
CA ALA A 117 -13.29 -8.43 -19.00
C ALA A 117 -12.90 -6.96 -19.17
N PHE A 118 -11.60 -6.63 -19.04
CA PHE A 118 -11.17 -5.23 -18.88
C PHE A 118 -10.03 -4.78 -19.81
N SER A 119 -9.47 -5.66 -20.64
CA SER A 119 -8.46 -5.22 -21.59
C SER A 119 -9.05 -4.30 -22.65
N VAL A 120 -8.24 -3.36 -23.12
CA VAL A 120 -8.57 -2.42 -24.19
C VAL A 120 -7.66 -2.76 -25.38
N PRO A 121 -8.18 -2.82 -26.62
CA PRO A 121 -7.34 -2.99 -27.80
C PRO A 121 -6.21 -1.95 -27.86
N LEU A 122 -5.06 -2.34 -28.40
CA LEU A 122 -3.86 -1.51 -28.38
C LEU A 122 -4.04 -0.20 -29.15
N GLU A 123 -4.77 -0.26 -30.27
CA GLU A 123 -5.11 0.87 -31.12
C GLU A 123 -5.95 1.90 -30.35
N GLU A 124 -6.96 1.45 -29.61
CA GLU A 124 -7.83 2.28 -28.78
C GLU A 124 -7.03 2.92 -27.63
N TRP A 125 -6.23 2.11 -26.92
CA TRP A 125 -5.39 2.62 -25.83
C TRP A 125 -4.42 3.71 -26.32
N ARG A 126 -3.79 3.53 -27.49
CA ARG A 126 -2.91 4.54 -28.10
C ARG A 126 -3.66 5.84 -28.44
N GLY A 127 -4.88 5.73 -28.95
CA GLY A 127 -5.72 6.88 -29.27
C GLY A 127 -6.13 7.70 -28.04
N SER A 128 -6.32 7.06 -26.88
CA SER A 128 -6.73 7.73 -25.63
C SER A 128 -5.63 8.59 -24.96
N ARG A 129 -4.38 8.48 -25.42
CA ARG A 129 -3.21 9.18 -24.84
C ARG A 129 -2.57 10.20 -25.79
N ALA A 130 -3.12 10.37 -26.99
CA ALA A 130 -2.74 11.40 -27.96
C ALA A 130 -3.58 12.67 -27.73
#